data_AF-A0A1G7NA47-F1
#
_entry.id   AF-A0A1G7NA47-F1
#
_cell.length_a   1.000
_cell.length_b   1.000
_cell.length_c   1.000
_cell.angle_alpha   90.00
_cell.angle_beta   90.00
_cell.angle_gamma   90.00
#
_symmetry.space_group_name_H-M   'P 1'
#
loop_
_entity.id
_entity.type
_entity.pdbx_description
1 polymer ?
#
loop_
_entity_poly.entity_id
_entity_poly.type
_entity_poly.pdbx_seq_one_letter_code
_entity_poly.pdbx_strand_id
1 'polypeptide(L)'
;MSGPVETAREHWGADMPDWVSLLAAQCAKSSQNKVAKRLNRSAALVSAVLRNRYEGDMGAVEEVVRGVFELATVSCPAQGELQTNICRDFQLAARKYSDINSEMIRMYRACNSCPRYRAEGTLIHASSSFSVIWG
;
A
#
# COMPACT_ATOMS: atom_id res chain seq x y z
N MET A 1 -26.41 -8.89 -5.75
CA MET A 1 -25.16 -8.12 -5.52
C MET A 1 -24.03 -9.12 -5.45
N SER A 2 -23.11 -9.09 -6.41
CA SER A 2 -21.91 -9.94 -6.40
C SER A 2 -21.04 -9.54 -5.19
N GLY A 3 -20.59 -10.53 -4.41
CA GLY A 3 -19.77 -10.28 -3.21
C GLY A 3 -18.32 -9.92 -3.57
N PRO A 4 -17.50 -9.44 -2.61
CA PRO A 4 -16.12 -9.01 -2.91
C PRO A 4 -15.24 -10.08 -3.56
N VAL A 5 -15.39 -11.34 -3.17
CA VAL A 5 -14.65 -12.48 -3.75
C VAL A 5 -15.09 -12.75 -5.19
N GLU A 6 -16.39 -12.66 -5.46
CA GLU A 6 -16.91 -12.89 -6.80
C GLU A 6 -16.52 -11.75 -7.74
N THR A 7 -16.62 -10.49 -7.29
CA THR A 7 -16.08 -9.34 -8.04
C THR A 7 -14.59 -9.49 -8.36
N ALA A 8 -13.79 -9.95 -7.40
CA ALA A 8 -12.37 -10.19 -7.65
C ALA A 8 -12.15 -11.25 -8.74
N ARG A 9 -12.86 -12.37 -8.67
CA ARG A 9 -12.79 -13.44 -9.68
C ARG A 9 -13.26 -12.98 -11.06
N GLU A 10 -14.36 -12.23 -11.13
CA GLU A 10 -14.90 -11.69 -12.39
C GLU A 10 -13.88 -10.80 -13.12
N HIS A 11 -13.11 -9.99 -12.37
CA HIS A 11 -12.18 -9.01 -12.95
C HIS A 11 -10.75 -9.50 -13.13
N TRP A 12 -10.30 -10.42 -12.28
CA TRP A 12 -8.93 -10.95 -12.34
C TRP A 12 -8.83 -12.29 -13.08
N GLY A 13 -9.92 -13.08 -13.11
CA GLY A 13 -9.92 -14.38 -13.77
C GLY A 13 -8.85 -15.33 -13.20
N ALA A 14 -8.12 -15.99 -14.11
CA ALA A 14 -7.07 -16.94 -13.77
C ALA A 14 -5.79 -16.28 -13.22
N ASP A 15 -5.57 -15.00 -13.53
CA ASP A 15 -4.35 -14.27 -13.17
C ASP A 15 -4.45 -13.57 -11.79
N MET A 16 -5.46 -13.93 -10.99
CA MET A 16 -5.70 -13.31 -9.69
C MET A 16 -4.55 -13.59 -8.70
N PRO A 17 -3.85 -12.55 -8.20
CA PRO A 17 -2.83 -12.72 -7.18
C PRO A 17 -3.41 -13.25 -5.87
N ASP A 18 -2.61 -14.02 -5.14
CA ASP A 18 -2.95 -14.59 -3.84
C ASP A 18 -3.38 -13.50 -2.82
N TRP A 19 -2.65 -12.38 -2.77
CA TRP A 19 -2.94 -11.29 -1.85
C TRP A 19 -4.25 -10.56 -2.20
N VAL A 20 -4.66 -10.54 -3.48
CA VAL A 20 -5.96 -9.98 -3.90
C VAL A 20 -7.09 -10.90 -3.44
N SER A 21 -6.90 -12.22 -3.57
CA SER A 21 -7.83 -13.23 -3.03
C SER A 21 -7.98 -13.08 -1.51
N LEU A 22 -6.87 -12.89 -0.79
CA LEU A 22 -6.86 -12.60 0.64
C LEU A 22 -7.63 -11.30 0.96
N LEU A 23 -7.35 -10.21 0.24
CA LEU A 23 -8.05 -8.93 0.41
C LEU A 23 -9.56 -9.08 0.21
N ALA A 24 -9.99 -9.79 -0.83
CA ALA A 24 -11.38 -10.06 -1.12
C ALA A 24 -12.05 -10.90 -0.01
N ALA A 25 -11.36 -11.92 0.49
CA ALA A 25 -11.83 -12.75 1.60
C ALA A 25 -12.00 -11.93 2.90
N GLN A 26 -11.07 -11.03 3.21
CA GLN A 26 -11.18 -10.13 4.37
C GLN A 26 -12.34 -9.14 4.23
N CYS A 27 -12.59 -8.66 3.00
CA CYS A 27 -13.74 -7.81 2.70
C CYS A 27 -15.06 -8.58 2.87
N ALA A 28 -15.12 -9.85 2.47
CA ALA A 28 -16.28 -10.72 2.63
C ALA A 28 -16.58 -11.04 4.10
N LYS A 29 -15.56 -11.20 4.94
CA LYS A 29 -15.71 -11.40 6.40
C LYS A 29 -16.23 -10.16 7.14
N SER A 30 -16.12 -8.97 6.53
CA SER A 30 -16.47 -7.71 7.19
C SER A 30 -17.13 -6.72 6.23
N SER A 31 -16.39 -5.71 5.76
CA SER A 31 -16.78 -4.83 4.66
C SER A 31 -15.56 -4.13 4.06
N GLN A 32 -15.65 -3.70 2.81
CA GLN A 32 -14.56 -2.94 2.15
C GLN A 32 -14.18 -1.69 2.94
N ASN A 33 -15.15 -0.99 3.55
CA ASN A 33 -14.88 0.19 4.37
C ASN A 33 -14.09 -0.14 5.65
N LYS A 34 -14.42 -1.25 6.33
CA LYS A 34 -13.69 -1.69 7.53
C LYS A 34 -12.27 -2.15 7.17
N VAL A 35 -12.13 -2.89 6.08
CA VAL A 35 -10.83 -3.33 5.56
C VAL A 35 -9.96 -2.15 5.14
N ALA A 36 -10.51 -1.21 4.38
CA ALA A 36 -9.79 0.00 3.95
C ALA A 36 -9.27 0.82 5.14
N LYS A 37 -10.11 1.01 6.19
CA LYS A 37 -9.68 1.65 7.44
C LYS A 37 -8.53 0.90 8.11
N ARG A 38 -8.59 -0.43 8.16
CA ARG A 38 -7.53 -1.27 8.76
C ARG A 38 -6.22 -1.21 7.95
N LEU A 39 -6.31 -1.07 6.63
CA LEU A 39 -5.16 -0.88 5.74
C LEU A 39 -4.63 0.56 5.75
N ASN A 40 -5.31 1.50 6.43
CA ASN A 40 -5.05 2.94 6.34
C ASN A 40 -5.08 3.44 4.87
N ARG A 41 -6.03 2.95 4.06
CA ARG A 41 -6.23 3.31 2.66
C ARG A 41 -7.68 3.69 2.38
N SER A 42 -7.95 4.27 1.22
CA SER A 42 -9.31 4.63 0.83
C SER A 42 -10.12 3.40 0.40
N ALA A 43 -11.43 3.43 0.66
CA ALA A 43 -12.33 2.38 0.17
C ALA A 43 -12.37 2.33 -1.37
N ALA A 44 -12.18 3.48 -2.03
CA ALA A 44 -12.06 3.58 -3.48
C ALA A 44 -10.85 2.80 -4.02
N LEU A 45 -9.70 2.86 -3.33
CA LEU A 45 -8.52 2.07 -3.68
C LEU A 45 -8.82 0.57 -3.58
N VAL A 46 -9.37 0.11 -2.45
CA VAL A 46 -9.73 -1.31 -2.27
C VAL A 46 -10.70 -1.77 -3.38
N SER A 47 -11.71 -0.95 -3.65
CA SER A 47 -12.71 -1.19 -4.70
C SER A 47 -12.11 -1.25 -6.11
N ALA A 48 -11.09 -0.42 -6.41
CA ALA A 48 -10.37 -0.41 -7.69
C ALA A 48 -9.46 -1.63 -7.83
N VAL A 49 -8.77 -2.03 -6.77
CA VAL A 49 -7.92 -3.23 -6.74
C VAL A 49 -8.75 -4.50 -6.95
N LEU A 50 -9.88 -4.64 -6.27
CA LEU A 50 -10.77 -5.79 -6.45
C LEU A 50 -11.33 -5.87 -7.89
N ARG A 51 -11.41 -4.75 -8.60
CA ARG A 51 -11.88 -4.69 -9.99
C ARG A 51 -10.75 -4.70 -11.02
N ASN A 52 -9.51 -4.91 -10.60
CA ASN A 52 -8.34 -4.86 -11.47
C ASN A 52 -8.26 -3.55 -12.29
N ARG A 53 -8.54 -2.41 -11.65
CA ARG A 53 -8.50 -1.06 -12.27
C ARG A 53 -7.60 -0.07 -11.54
N TYR A 54 -6.80 -0.53 -10.58
CA TYR A 54 -5.88 0.34 -9.87
C TYR A 54 -4.56 0.42 -10.65
N GLU A 55 -4.27 1.60 -11.20
CA GLU A 55 -3.07 1.86 -12.01
C GLU A 55 -1.88 2.37 -11.19
N GLY A 56 -2.05 2.51 -9.86
CA GLY A 56 -0.98 2.91 -8.97
C GLY A 56 0.01 1.77 -8.68
N ASP A 57 0.86 2.00 -7.69
CA ASP A 57 1.83 1.02 -7.24
C ASP A 57 1.14 -0.18 -6.55
N MET A 58 0.90 -1.25 -7.31
CA MET A 58 0.28 -2.48 -6.81
C MET A 58 1.17 -3.21 -5.80
N GLY A 59 2.50 -3.10 -5.91
CA GLY A 59 3.43 -3.65 -4.93
C GLY A 59 3.29 -2.94 -3.58
N ALA A 60 3.07 -1.63 -3.58
CA ALA A 60 2.75 -0.88 -2.36
C ALA A 60 1.51 -1.41 -1.65
N VAL A 61 0.47 -1.75 -2.42
CA VAL A 61 -0.80 -2.22 -1.88
C VAL A 61 -0.62 -3.64 -1.33
N GLU A 62 0.04 -4.52 -2.08
CA GLU A 62 0.36 -5.86 -1.65
C GLU A 62 1.10 -5.86 -0.31
N GLU A 63 2.17 -5.06 -0.18
CA GLU A 63 2.94 -4.98 1.05
C GLU A 63 2.10 -4.56 2.25
N VAL A 64 1.17 -3.62 2.07
CA VAL A 64 0.26 -3.18 3.13
C VAL A 64 -0.73 -4.29 3.49
N VAL A 65 -1.29 -4.98 2.50
CA VAL A 65 -2.21 -6.11 2.69
C VAL A 65 -1.53 -7.24 3.47
N ARG A 66 -0.32 -7.63 3.06
CA ARG A 66 0.47 -8.67 3.75
C ARG A 66 0.88 -8.24 5.15
N GLY A 67 1.26 -6.98 5.35
CA GLY A 67 1.60 -6.46 6.69
C GLY A 67 0.41 -6.55 7.66
N VAL A 68 -0.78 -6.18 7.19
CA VAL A 68 -1.99 -6.13 8.04
C VAL A 68 -2.60 -7.50 8.31
N PHE A 69 -2.58 -8.41 7.33
CA PHE A 69 -3.29 -9.69 7.41
C PHE A 69 -2.40 -10.91 7.57
N GLU A 70 -1.15 -10.85 7.11
CA GLU A 70 -0.16 -11.93 7.24
C GLU A 70 0.92 -11.61 8.27
N LEU A 71 0.88 -10.41 8.88
CA LEU A 71 1.90 -9.92 9.82
C LEU A 71 3.30 -9.88 9.20
N ALA A 72 3.40 -9.67 7.88
CA ALA A 72 4.68 -9.56 7.20
C ALA A 72 5.53 -8.44 7.80
N THR A 73 6.79 -8.73 8.12
CA THR A 73 7.73 -7.80 8.77
C THR A 73 8.89 -7.42 7.86
N VAL A 74 9.51 -6.29 8.18
CA VAL A 74 10.76 -5.79 7.58
C VAL A 74 11.70 -5.33 8.69
N SER A 75 13.01 -5.44 8.42
CA SER A 75 14.04 -4.89 9.28
C SER A 75 14.24 -3.40 9.00
N CYS A 76 13.77 -2.56 9.91
CA CYS A 76 13.94 -1.11 9.87
C CYS A 76 15.20 -0.70 10.64
N PRO A 77 16.13 0.04 10.04
CA PRO A 77 17.34 0.50 10.72
C PRO A 77 17.08 1.37 11.97
N ALA A 78 15.92 2.02 12.06
CA ALA A 78 15.60 2.95 13.15
C ALA A 78 14.64 2.40 14.21
N GLN A 79 13.82 1.40 13.86
CA GLN A 79 12.76 0.87 14.74
C GLN A 79 12.92 -0.64 15.01
N GLY A 80 13.88 -1.31 14.37
CA GLY A 80 14.03 -2.76 14.45
C GLY A 80 13.02 -3.48 13.55
N GLU A 81 12.52 -4.62 13.98
CA GLU A 81 11.53 -5.38 13.22
C GLU A 81 10.14 -4.73 13.31
N LEU A 82 9.53 -4.43 12.17
CA LEU A 82 8.20 -3.83 12.10
C LEU A 82 7.40 -4.33 10.92
N GLN A 83 6.07 -4.28 11.02
CA GLN A 83 5.19 -4.75 9.95
C GLN A 83 5.30 -3.88 8.69
N THR A 84 5.25 -4.49 7.51
CA THR A 84 5.40 -3.80 6.22
C THR A 84 4.42 -2.64 6.04
N ASN A 85 3.17 -2.76 6.53
CA ASN A 85 2.19 -1.67 6.49
C ASN A 85 2.63 -0.45 7.31
N ILE A 86 3.20 -0.67 8.49
CA ILE A 86 3.74 0.40 9.34
C ILE A 86 4.95 1.04 8.66
N CYS A 87 5.81 0.24 8.01
CA CYS A 87 6.93 0.76 7.21
C CYS A 87 6.42 1.72 6.13
N ARG A 88 5.43 1.30 5.34
CA ARG A 88 4.84 2.12 4.28
C ARG A 88 4.23 3.40 4.80
N ASP A 89 3.56 3.36 5.95
CA ASP A 89 2.97 4.56 6.53
C ASP A 89 4.04 5.56 7.00
N PHE A 90 5.15 5.10 7.59
CA PHE A 90 6.30 5.97 7.89
C PHE A 90 6.98 6.52 6.64
N GLN A 91 7.15 5.70 5.60
CA GLN A 91 7.71 6.16 4.31
C GLN A 91 6.81 7.23 3.66
N LEU A 92 5.48 7.05 3.69
CA LEU A 92 4.53 8.03 3.19
C LEU A 92 4.60 9.34 3.98
N ALA A 93 4.66 9.26 5.31
CA ALA A 93 4.84 10.42 6.17
C ALA A 93 6.16 11.15 5.90
N ALA A 94 7.25 10.42 5.62
CA ALA A 94 8.56 10.98 5.33
C ALA A 94 8.67 11.71 3.97
N ARG A 95 7.65 11.62 3.10
CA ARG A 95 7.62 12.37 1.82
C ARG A 95 7.56 13.88 2.02
N LYS A 96 6.98 14.33 3.13
CA LYS A 96 6.87 15.75 3.46
C LYS A 96 7.36 15.96 4.89
N TYR A 97 8.35 16.84 5.05
CA TYR A 97 8.80 17.22 6.39
C TYR A 97 7.65 17.82 7.21
N SER A 98 7.54 17.38 8.46
CA SER A 98 6.59 17.90 9.45
C SER A 98 7.28 17.96 10.80
N ASP A 99 7.12 19.10 11.48
CA ASP A 99 7.64 19.40 12.82
C ASP A 99 6.58 19.30 13.92
N ILE A 100 5.37 18.84 13.58
CA ILE A 100 4.23 18.75 14.50
C ILE A 100 4.45 17.68 15.58
N ASN A 101 5.18 16.60 15.24
CA ASN A 101 5.43 15.47 16.14
C ASN A 101 6.91 15.05 16.05
N SER A 102 7.54 14.83 17.21
CA SER A 102 8.93 14.35 17.31
C SER A 102 9.15 13.00 16.61
N GLU A 103 8.14 12.14 16.57
CA GLU A 103 8.16 10.90 15.81
C GLU A 103 8.24 11.14 14.31
N MET A 104 7.49 12.12 13.78
CA MET A 104 7.53 12.49 12.37
C MET A 104 8.90 13.05 11.99
N ILE A 105 9.49 13.89 12.84
CA ILE A 105 10.86 14.40 12.64
C ILE A 105 11.88 13.25 12.62
N ARG A 106 11.79 12.33 13.59
CA ARG A 106 12.67 11.16 13.68
C ARG A 106 12.53 10.27 12.44
N MET A 107 11.30 9.99 12.03
CA MET A 107 11.03 9.08 10.92
C MET A 107 11.34 9.70 9.57
N TYR A 108 11.13 11.01 9.41
CA TYR A 108 11.64 11.73 8.24
C TYR A 108 13.15 11.54 8.07
N ARG A 109 13.95 11.74 9.13
CA ARG A 109 15.41 11.56 9.05
C ARG A 109 15.81 10.11 8.77
N ALA A 110 15.19 9.17 9.48
CA ALA A 110 15.50 7.75 9.34
C ALA A 110 15.08 7.16 7.98
N CYS A 111 13.91 7.54 7.46
CA CYS A 111 13.48 7.09 6.14
C CYS A 111 14.40 7.65 5.05
N ASN A 112 14.78 8.93 5.12
CA ASN A 112 15.69 9.53 4.13
C ASN A 112 17.11 8.92 4.13
N SER A 113 17.54 8.27 5.22
CA SER A 113 18.79 7.47 5.24
C SER A 113 18.58 5.98 4.93
N CYS A 114 17.33 5.51 4.83
CA CYS A 114 16.99 4.11 4.63
C CYS A 114 17.25 3.66 3.17
N PRO A 115 18.04 2.59 2.93
CA PRO A 115 18.28 2.07 1.58
C PRO A 115 16.99 1.70 0.83
N ARG A 116 16.04 1.06 1.54
CA ARG A 116 14.74 0.65 1.00
C ARG A 116 13.93 1.85 0.50
N TYR A 117 13.80 2.89 1.33
CA TYR A 117 13.05 4.10 0.97
C TYR A 117 13.67 4.84 -0.22
N ARG A 118 15.00 4.94 -0.27
CA ARG A 118 15.70 5.60 -1.38
C ARG A 118 15.54 4.85 -2.69
N ALA A 119 15.60 3.52 -2.68
CA ALA A 119 15.41 2.69 -3.87
C ALA A 119 14.02 2.89 -4.48
N GLU A 120 12.98 2.98 -3.65
CA GLU A 120 11.60 3.22 -4.11
C GLU A 120 11.42 4.66 -4.64
N GLY A 121 12.06 5.66 -4.03
CA GLY A 121 12.02 7.05 -4.50
C GLY A 121 12.66 7.28 -5.88
N THR A 122 13.60 6.43 -6.27
CA THR A 122 14.21 6.46 -7.62
C THR A 122 13.21 6.03 -8.71
N LEU A 123 12.24 5.17 -8.41
CA LEU A 123 11.23 4.71 -9.38
C LEU A 123 10.17 5.79 -9.72
N ILE A 124 9.98 6.77 -8.85
CA ILE A 124 9.03 7.88 -9.05
C ILE A 124 9.58 8.92 -10.05
N HIS A 125 10.91 9.10 -10.10
CA HIS A 125 11.55 10.01 -11.08
C HIS A 125 11.77 9.37 -12.45
N ALA A 126 11.88 8.04 -12.53
CA ALA A 126 11.99 7.33 -13.81
C ALA A 126 10.66 7.22 -14.58
N SER A 127 9.52 7.40 -13.90
CA SER A 127 8.17 7.31 -14.48
C SER A 127 7.52 8.67 -14.74
N SER A 128 8.17 9.79 -14.35
CA SER A 128 7.64 11.15 -14.52
C SER A 128 7.93 11.78 -15.89
N SER A 129 8.33 10.99 -16.90
CA SER A 129 8.47 11.46 -18.29
C SER A 129 7.23 11.26 -19.17
N PHE A 130 6.12 10.76 -18.63
CA PHE A 130 4.84 10.64 -19.36
C PHE A 130 3.74 11.45 -18.68
N SER A 131 3.84 12.78 -18.72
CA SER A 131 2.68 13.65 -18.59
C SER A 131 2.94 15.02 -19.21
N VAL A 132 3.06 15.02 -20.54
CA VAL A 132 2.74 16.17 -21.38
C VAL A 132 2.23 15.58 -22.68
N ILE A 133 0.92 15.67 -22.89
CA ILE A 133 0.12 15.70 -24.13
C ILE A 133 -1.24 15.12 -23.77
N TRP A 134 -2.20 16.01 -23.52
CA TRP A 134 -3.67 15.92 -23.63
C TRP A 134 -4.16 17.23 -22.98
N GLY A 135 -4.86 18.16 -23.63
CA GLY A 135 -5.47 18.29 -24.95
C GLY A 135 -6.21 19.63 -24.92
#